data_AF-A0A1Y1JVP9-F1
#
_entry.id   AF-A0A1Y1JVP9-F1
#
_cell.length_a   1.000
_cell.length_b   1.000
_cell.length_c   1.000
_cell.angle_alpha   90.00
_cell.angle_beta   90.00
_cell.angle_gamma   90.00
#
_symmetry.space_group_name_H-M   'P 1'
#
loop_
_entity.id
_entity.type
_entity.pdbx_description
1 polymer ?
#
loop_
_entity_poly.entity_id
_entity_poly.type
_entity_poly.pdbx_seq_one_letter_code
_entity_poly.pdbx_strand_id
1 'polypeptide(L)'
;MVTQLEVCFLYNDDDLNKLPSKQKYANFNNRDVGCRDASFYKYVESGLNQEKWQKDVSEQILNSLCYIYKKYKSENFNSDDCDYLYYWLNYIIYSNITYQLHSIRVITVLNFLLQNNDGRNICHDNKVNVDRENYRDIKLLFDFSKDYDTLKNYFSTGQRICNSNFKQYLDEHIRIYNQYKDLCNEEKNREATCIAFKKYFAGKENLDLHNWTCNSGENTDRLASREGNHENLDEPSEFEVVHKVEVKEKSQEETLRTGEEGGFTGSIFTNFNVDIRHSELRSNID
;
A
#
# COMPACT_ATOMS: atom_id res chain seq x y z
N MET A 1 0.58 44.98 23.00
CA MET A 1 -0.30 43.83 22.70
C MET A 1 -0.40 43.71 21.19
N VAL A 2 0.55 43.01 20.58
CA VAL A 2 0.49 42.58 19.18
C VAL A 2 1.18 41.24 19.18
N THR A 3 0.42 40.16 18.95
CA THR A 3 0.83 38.85 18.40
C THR A 3 -0.20 37.79 18.79
N GLN A 4 -1.33 37.75 18.09
CA GLN A 4 -2.19 36.54 18.09
C GLN A 4 -2.83 36.28 16.72
N LEU A 5 -2.40 37.01 15.68
CA LEU A 5 -3.04 37.01 14.36
C LEU A 5 -2.13 36.55 13.21
N GLU A 6 -0.95 36.00 13.50
CA GLU A 6 -0.04 35.46 12.47
C GLU A 6 -0.05 33.92 12.35
N VAL A 7 -0.87 33.19 13.12
CA VAL A 7 -0.78 31.71 13.15
C VAL A 7 -1.73 31.01 12.16
N CYS A 8 -2.64 31.73 11.49
CA CYS A 8 -3.72 31.08 10.73
C CYS A 8 -3.50 30.90 9.22
N PHE A 9 -2.34 31.26 8.65
CA PHE A 9 -2.15 31.25 7.18
C PHE A 9 -1.28 30.14 6.57
N LEU A 10 -0.99 29.05 7.28
CA LEU A 10 -0.18 27.94 6.73
C LEU A 10 -0.75 26.55 7.05
N TYR A 11 -1.95 26.21 6.56
CA TYR A 11 -2.41 24.81 6.57
C TYR A 11 -2.73 24.31 5.17
N ASN A 12 -1.67 24.23 4.38
CA ASN A 12 -1.53 23.24 3.31
C ASN A 12 -0.20 22.51 3.51
N ASP A 13 0.08 22.09 4.75
CA ASP A 13 1.23 21.22 5.00
C ASP A 13 0.85 19.78 4.67
N ASP A 14 1.27 19.34 3.49
CA ASP A 14 1.15 17.94 3.08
C ASP A 14 2.38 17.16 3.55
N ASP A 15 2.59 17.16 4.88
CA ASP A 15 3.67 16.41 5.53
C ASP A 15 3.63 14.92 5.19
N LEU A 16 2.44 14.40 4.88
CA LEU A 16 2.27 13.03 4.42
C LEU A 16 3.05 12.78 3.13
N ASN A 17 2.95 13.69 2.16
CA ASN A 17 3.67 13.58 0.90
C ASN A 17 5.18 13.86 1.00
N LYS A 18 5.67 14.31 2.16
CA LYS A 18 7.11 14.40 2.44
C LYS A 18 7.70 13.06 2.90
N LEU A 19 6.88 12.08 3.27
CA LEU A 19 7.35 10.78 3.72
C LEU A 19 8.01 9.99 2.57
N PRO A 20 9.18 9.37 2.79
CA PRO A 20 9.89 8.59 1.78
C PRO A 20 9.01 7.57 1.04
N SER A 21 8.20 6.80 1.76
CA SER A 21 7.29 5.81 1.16
C SER A 21 6.28 6.46 0.22
N LYS A 22 5.67 7.58 0.62
CA LYS A 22 4.67 8.34 -0.16
C LYS A 22 5.29 8.93 -1.42
N GLN A 23 6.45 9.56 -1.29
CA GLN A 23 7.21 10.05 -2.45
C GLN A 23 7.51 8.92 -3.42
N LYS A 24 7.87 7.73 -2.92
CA LYS A 24 8.16 6.60 -3.79
C LYS A 24 6.93 6.10 -4.54
N TYR A 25 5.80 5.95 -3.86
CA TYR A 25 4.57 5.47 -4.48
C TYR A 25 3.92 6.49 -5.41
N ALA A 26 4.12 7.79 -5.17
CA ALA A 26 3.74 8.82 -6.12
C ALA A 26 4.43 8.62 -7.49
N ASN A 27 5.71 8.19 -7.49
CA ASN A 27 6.42 7.88 -8.72
C ASN A 27 5.89 6.64 -9.44
N PHE A 28 5.46 5.61 -8.70
CA PHE A 28 4.86 4.40 -9.29
C PHE A 28 3.51 4.67 -9.94
N ASN A 29 2.76 5.65 -9.42
CA ASN A 29 1.48 6.07 -9.97
C ASN A 29 1.62 7.10 -11.10
N ASN A 30 2.83 7.60 -11.37
CA ASN A 30 3.03 8.60 -12.41
C ASN A 30 2.89 7.97 -13.80
N ARG A 31 2.07 8.56 -14.67
CA ARG A 31 1.74 8.07 -16.01
C ARG A 31 2.84 8.34 -17.04
N ASP A 32 4.11 8.20 -16.67
CA ASP A 32 5.18 8.32 -17.66
C ASP A 32 5.19 7.07 -18.58
N VAL A 33 4.49 7.21 -19.71
CA VAL A 33 4.09 6.19 -20.70
C VAL A 33 5.24 5.43 -21.40
N GLY A 34 6.50 5.69 -21.04
CA GLY A 34 7.66 5.31 -21.84
C GLY A 34 8.18 3.87 -21.74
N CYS A 35 7.31 2.84 -21.74
CA CYS A 35 7.74 1.44 -21.88
C CYS A 35 6.86 0.58 -22.80
N ARG A 36 5.87 1.15 -23.51
CA ARG A 36 4.93 0.37 -24.35
C ARG A 36 5.60 -0.49 -25.43
N ASP A 37 6.77 -0.06 -25.92
CA ASP A 37 7.54 -0.79 -26.93
C ASP A 37 8.43 -1.89 -26.34
N ALA A 38 8.63 -1.91 -25.03
CA ALA A 38 9.44 -2.94 -24.37
C ALA A 38 8.71 -4.30 -24.37
N SER A 39 9.46 -5.37 -24.63
CA SER A 39 8.95 -6.74 -24.66
C SER A 39 8.27 -7.15 -23.34
N PHE A 40 8.90 -6.84 -22.21
CA PHE A 40 8.34 -7.14 -20.88
C PHE A 40 6.99 -6.45 -20.68
N TYR A 41 6.83 -5.20 -21.15
CA TYR A 41 5.61 -4.42 -20.93
C TYR A 41 4.42 -5.09 -21.61
N LYS A 42 4.56 -5.46 -22.89
CA LYS A 42 3.49 -6.14 -23.65
C LYS A 42 3.11 -7.48 -23.04
N TYR A 43 4.10 -8.22 -22.54
CA TYR A 43 3.87 -9.51 -21.89
C TYR A 43 3.09 -9.34 -20.57
N VAL A 44 3.49 -8.39 -19.73
CA VAL A 44 2.79 -8.08 -18.47
C VAL A 44 1.38 -7.58 -18.76
N GLU A 45 1.22 -6.64 -19.68
CA GLU A 45 -0.07 -6.06 -20.07
C GLU A 45 -1.05 -7.16 -20.54
N SER A 46 -0.59 -8.06 -21.41
CA SER A 46 -1.40 -9.19 -21.86
C SER A 46 -1.82 -10.12 -20.71
N GLY A 47 -0.95 -10.33 -19.72
CA GLY A 47 -1.28 -11.15 -18.55
C GLY A 47 -2.30 -10.47 -17.65
N LEU A 48 -2.12 -9.18 -17.35
CA LEU A 48 -3.05 -8.42 -16.51
C LEU A 48 -4.45 -8.30 -17.13
N ASN A 49 -4.53 -8.19 -18.46
CA ASN A 49 -5.80 -8.15 -19.20
C ASN A 49 -6.60 -9.47 -19.16
N GLN A 50 -5.97 -10.58 -18.79
CA GLN A 50 -6.65 -11.87 -18.59
C GLN A 50 -7.25 -12.00 -17.19
N GLU A 51 -6.87 -11.12 -16.27
CA GLU A 51 -7.30 -11.19 -14.89
C GLU A 51 -8.55 -10.36 -14.63
N LYS A 52 -9.37 -10.84 -13.69
CA LYS A 52 -10.54 -10.10 -13.23
C LYS A 52 -10.18 -9.30 -11.98
N TRP A 53 -10.37 -7.99 -12.05
CA TRP A 53 -10.09 -7.06 -10.96
C TRP A 53 -11.39 -6.51 -10.35
N GLN A 54 -11.42 -6.33 -9.03
CA GLN A 54 -12.46 -5.58 -8.33
C GLN A 54 -12.39 -4.09 -8.70
N LYS A 55 -11.17 -3.56 -8.73
CA LYS A 55 -10.81 -2.27 -9.29
C LYS A 55 -9.63 -2.50 -10.21
N ASP A 56 -9.73 -2.07 -11.46
CA ASP A 56 -8.64 -2.23 -12.42
C ASP A 56 -7.42 -1.42 -11.96
N VAL A 57 -6.32 -2.14 -11.76
CA VAL A 57 -5.02 -1.62 -11.31
C VAL A 57 -3.92 -1.92 -12.33
N SER A 58 -4.28 -2.39 -13.51
CA SER A 58 -3.33 -2.83 -14.54
C SER A 58 -2.40 -1.70 -14.98
N GLU A 59 -2.95 -0.49 -15.20
CA GLU A 59 -2.15 0.69 -15.56
C GLU A 59 -1.15 1.05 -14.45
N GLN A 60 -1.55 0.95 -13.18
CA GLN A 60 -0.66 1.24 -12.04
C GLN A 60 0.50 0.24 -12.01
N ILE A 61 0.22 -1.06 -12.13
CA ILE A 61 1.24 -2.12 -12.16
C ILE A 61 2.23 -1.88 -13.31
N LEU A 62 1.72 -1.57 -14.51
CA LEU A 62 2.57 -1.29 -15.68
C LEU A 62 3.45 -0.06 -15.49
N ASN A 63 2.89 1.02 -14.93
CA ASN A 63 3.64 2.26 -14.65
C ASN A 63 4.74 2.03 -13.62
N SER A 64 4.46 1.29 -12.54
CA SER A 64 5.47 1.01 -11.50
C SER A 64 6.64 0.20 -12.04
N LEU A 65 6.35 -0.83 -12.86
CA LEU A 65 7.38 -1.65 -13.50
C LEU A 65 8.20 -0.83 -14.49
N CYS A 66 7.54 0.01 -15.30
CA CYS A 66 8.22 0.89 -16.23
C CYS A 66 9.15 1.89 -15.53
N TYR A 67 8.69 2.51 -14.44
CA TYR A 67 9.50 3.42 -13.63
C TYR A 67 10.77 2.73 -13.13
N ILE A 68 10.65 1.53 -12.56
CA ILE A 68 11.78 0.74 -12.05
C ILE A 68 12.74 0.36 -13.18
N TYR A 69 12.22 -0.09 -14.31
CA TYR A 69 13.02 -0.43 -15.49
C TYR A 69 13.84 0.76 -16.01
N LYS A 70 13.22 1.94 -16.15
CA LYS A 70 13.91 3.16 -16.59
C LYS A 70 14.97 3.59 -15.59
N LYS A 71 14.64 3.57 -14.30
CA LYS A 71 15.57 3.94 -13.23
C LYS A 71 16.78 3.01 -13.16
N TYR A 72 16.56 1.71 -13.34
CA TYR A 72 17.63 0.71 -13.47
C TYR A 72 18.60 1.04 -14.62
N LYS A 73 18.08 1.52 -15.75
CA LYS A 73 18.90 1.92 -16.91
C LYS A 73 19.65 3.24 -16.73
N SER A 74 19.22 4.12 -15.82
CA SER A 74 19.74 5.48 -15.69
C SER A 74 20.77 5.68 -14.56
N GLU A 75 21.47 4.62 -14.15
CA GLU A 75 22.53 4.60 -13.09
C GLU A 75 22.12 5.04 -11.66
N ASN A 76 20.90 5.55 -11.45
CA ASN A 76 20.38 6.03 -10.17
C ASN A 76 19.61 4.97 -9.36
N PHE A 77 19.84 3.70 -9.65
CA PHE A 77 19.06 2.60 -9.08
C PHE A 77 19.53 2.21 -7.68
N ASN A 78 18.62 2.23 -6.71
CA ASN A 78 18.88 1.78 -5.35
C ASN A 78 18.20 0.41 -5.14
N SER A 79 18.86 -0.51 -4.43
CA SER A 79 18.26 -1.79 -4.02
C SER A 79 16.93 -1.61 -3.27
N ASP A 80 16.78 -0.52 -2.52
CA ASP A 80 15.53 -0.18 -1.85
C ASP A 80 14.37 0.06 -2.83
N ASP A 81 14.63 0.51 -4.07
CA ASP A 81 13.59 0.69 -5.08
C ASP A 81 12.86 -0.63 -5.38
N CYS A 82 13.57 -1.76 -5.32
CA CYS A 82 13.00 -3.10 -5.46
C CYS A 82 12.13 -3.49 -4.27
N ASP A 83 12.56 -3.20 -3.04
CA ASP A 83 11.76 -3.48 -1.85
C ASP A 83 10.44 -2.68 -1.88
N TYR A 84 10.50 -1.39 -2.24
CA TYR A 84 9.30 -0.57 -2.42
C TYR A 84 8.37 -1.17 -3.47
N LEU A 85 8.91 -1.54 -4.65
CA LEU A 85 8.12 -2.13 -5.72
C LEU A 85 7.49 -3.45 -5.27
N TYR A 86 8.25 -4.33 -4.63
CA TYR A 86 7.79 -5.64 -4.19
C TYR A 86 6.59 -5.53 -3.25
N TYR A 87 6.68 -4.74 -2.19
CA TYR A 87 5.58 -4.60 -1.24
C TYR A 87 4.38 -3.86 -1.83
N TRP A 88 4.63 -2.89 -2.70
CA TRP A 88 3.57 -2.17 -3.39
C TRP A 88 2.80 -3.07 -4.37
N LEU A 89 3.49 -3.88 -5.17
CA LEU A 89 2.87 -4.83 -6.11
C LEU A 89 2.01 -5.85 -5.37
N ASN A 90 2.55 -6.47 -4.32
CA ASN A 90 1.80 -7.42 -3.50
C ASN A 90 0.53 -6.76 -2.94
N TYR A 91 0.64 -5.55 -2.38
CA TYR A 91 -0.52 -4.83 -1.85
C TYR A 91 -1.58 -4.52 -2.90
N ILE A 92 -1.18 -3.96 -4.04
CA ILE A 92 -2.12 -3.66 -5.13
C ILE A 92 -2.79 -4.94 -5.65
N ILE A 93 -2.04 -6.01 -5.85
CA ILE A 93 -2.56 -7.25 -6.41
C ILE A 93 -3.54 -7.91 -5.44
N TYR A 94 -3.11 -8.18 -4.21
CA TYR A 94 -3.96 -8.85 -3.21
C TYR A 94 -5.22 -8.03 -2.86
N SER A 95 -5.12 -6.70 -2.87
CA SER A 95 -6.25 -5.82 -2.54
C SER A 95 -7.29 -5.72 -3.66
N ASN A 96 -6.92 -5.99 -4.91
CA ASN A 96 -7.79 -5.67 -6.06
C ASN A 96 -8.11 -6.87 -6.96
N ILE A 97 -7.40 -7.99 -6.87
CA ILE A 97 -7.70 -9.16 -7.70
C ILE A 97 -8.97 -9.88 -7.22
N THR A 98 -9.81 -10.32 -8.15
CA THR A 98 -11.06 -11.02 -7.80
C THR A 98 -10.78 -12.45 -7.34
N TYR A 99 -9.94 -13.17 -8.08
CA TYR A 99 -9.64 -14.58 -7.82
C TYR A 99 -8.31 -14.69 -7.09
N GLN A 100 -8.38 -14.95 -5.80
CA GLN A 100 -7.21 -14.90 -4.91
C GLN A 100 -6.13 -15.92 -5.28
N LEU A 101 -6.48 -17.08 -5.84
CA LEU A 101 -5.51 -18.06 -6.32
C LEU A 101 -4.67 -17.55 -7.51
N HIS A 102 -5.19 -16.60 -8.28
CA HIS A 102 -4.47 -16.03 -9.42
C HIS A 102 -3.39 -15.02 -8.98
N SER A 103 -3.50 -14.46 -7.77
CA SER A 103 -2.52 -13.50 -7.23
C SER A 103 -1.10 -14.08 -7.24
N ILE A 104 -0.97 -15.34 -6.79
CA ILE A 104 0.30 -16.07 -6.74
C ILE A 104 0.92 -16.15 -8.13
N ARG A 105 0.11 -16.50 -9.15
CA ARG A 105 0.57 -16.57 -10.54
C ARG A 105 1.03 -15.21 -11.05
N VAL A 106 0.24 -14.15 -10.85
CA VAL A 106 0.57 -12.79 -11.29
C VAL A 106 1.88 -12.34 -10.63
N ILE A 107 1.98 -12.45 -9.30
CA ILE A 107 3.17 -12.04 -8.54
C ILE A 107 4.40 -12.85 -8.97
N THR A 108 4.26 -14.15 -9.17
CA THR A 108 5.36 -15.02 -9.64
C THR A 108 5.88 -14.58 -11.00
N VAL A 109 4.98 -14.29 -11.94
CA VAL A 109 5.35 -13.82 -13.28
C VAL A 109 6.06 -12.46 -13.20
N LEU A 110 5.55 -11.53 -12.39
CA LEU A 110 6.19 -10.22 -12.21
C LEU A 110 7.58 -10.34 -11.60
N ASN A 111 7.74 -11.16 -10.55
CA ASN A 111 9.04 -11.41 -9.93
C ASN A 111 10.03 -12.05 -10.93
N PHE A 112 9.58 -13.03 -11.71
CA PHE A 112 10.41 -13.66 -12.73
C PHE A 112 10.94 -12.64 -13.75
N LEU A 113 10.09 -11.72 -14.21
CA LEU A 113 10.49 -10.68 -15.16
C LEU A 113 11.47 -9.67 -14.55
N LEU A 114 11.31 -9.34 -13.27
CA LEU A 114 12.22 -8.46 -12.55
C LEU A 114 13.59 -9.12 -12.29
N GLN A 115 13.63 -10.46 -12.22
CA GLN A 115 14.87 -11.23 -12.07
C GLN A 115 15.52 -11.56 -13.43
N ASN A 116 14.73 -11.71 -14.49
CA ASN A 116 15.23 -12.20 -15.78
C ASN A 116 14.83 -11.29 -16.94
N ASN A 117 15.22 -10.01 -16.88
CA ASN A 117 15.02 -9.10 -18.00
C ASN A 117 16.24 -9.10 -18.92
N ASP A 118 16.14 -9.75 -20.09
CA ASP A 118 17.19 -9.82 -21.11
C ASP A 118 18.55 -10.31 -20.54
N GLY A 119 18.49 -11.28 -19.62
CA GLY A 119 19.67 -11.84 -18.95
C GLY A 119 20.23 -11.01 -17.80
N ARG A 120 19.51 -9.97 -17.32
CA ARG A 120 19.89 -9.17 -16.16
C ARG A 120 18.83 -9.21 -15.06
N ASN A 121 19.29 -9.34 -13.81
CA ASN A 121 18.46 -9.14 -12.62
C ASN A 121 18.28 -7.64 -12.37
N ILE A 122 17.05 -7.13 -12.52
CA ILE A 122 16.68 -5.77 -12.11
C ILE A 122 16.49 -5.75 -10.60
N CYS A 123 15.70 -6.69 -10.07
CA CYS A 123 15.48 -6.86 -8.64
C CYS A 123 15.87 -8.25 -8.19
N HIS A 124 16.57 -8.32 -7.07
CA HIS A 124 16.88 -9.57 -6.39
C HIS A 124 15.74 -10.01 -5.49
N ASP A 125 15.73 -11.28 -5.11
CA ASP A 125 14.68 -11.86 -4.27
C ASP A 125 14.60 -11.16 -2.90
N ASN A 126 13.38 -10.73 -2.55
CA ASN A 126 13.11 -10.25 -1.20
C ASN A 126 12.97 -11.46 -0.26
N LYS A 127 13.67 -11.42 0.86
CA LYS A 127 13.73 -12.53 1.83
C LYS A 127 12.45 -12.71 2.65
N VAL A 128 11.53 -11.75 2.62
CA VAL A 128 10.27 -11.83 3.37
C VAL A 128 9.20 -12.43 2.46
N ASN A 129 8.68 -13.61 2.83
CA ASN A 129 7.58 -14.24 2.12
C ASN A 129 6.29 -13.45 2.34
N VAL A 130 5.67 -12.99 1.26
CA VAL A 130 4.40 -12.26 1.31
C VAL A 130 3.29 -13.12 0.70
N ASP A 131 2.16 -13.17 1.40
CA ASP A 131 0.96 -13.87 0.96
C ASP A 131 -0.30 -13.05 1.27
N ARG A 132 -1.46 -13.64 0.98
CA ARG A 132 -2.77 -13.02 1.14
C ARG A 132 -3.07 -12.58 2.58
N GLU A 133 -2.57 -13.29 3.58
CA GLU A 133 -2.93 -13.04 4.97
C GLU A 133 -2.03 -11.97 5.61
N ASN A 134 -0.83 -11.75 5.05
CA ASN A 134 0.17 -10.85 5.65
C ASN A 134 0.61 -9.65 4.78
N TYR A 135 0.22 -9.58 3.51
CA TYR A 135 0.72 -8.53 2.59
C TYR A 135 0.52 -7.11 3.11
N ARG A 136 -0.61 -6.84 3.77
CA ARG A 136 -0.94 -5.51 4.28
C ARG A 136 -0.02 -5.15 5.43
N ASP A 137 0.08 -6.02 6.42
CA ASP A 137 0.81 -5.77 7.65
C ASP A 137 2.31 -5.68 7.40
N ILE A 138 2.85 -6.56 6.54
CA ILE A 138 4.25 -6.50 6.12
C ILE A 138 4.56 -5.19 5.39
N LYS A 139 3.66 -4.74 4.50
CA LYS A 139 3.83 -3.46 3.82
C LYS A 139 3.82 -2.29 4.81
N LEU A 140 2.87 -2.26 5.75
CA LEU A 140 2.80 -1.18 6.76
C LEU A 140 4.06 -1.14 7.64
N LEU A 141 4.59 -2.30 8.03
CA LEU A 141 5.86 -2.39 8.76
C LEU A 141 7.04 -1.86 7.93
N PHE A 142 7.11 -2.25 6.66
CA PHE A 142 8.13 -1.76 5.74
C PHE A 142 8.05 -0.24 5.54
N ASP A 143 6.87 0.28 5.19
CA ASP A 143 6.62 1.72 5.01
C ASP A 143 7.04 2.49 6.25
N PHE A 144 6.62 2.01 7.44
CA PHE A 144 6.95 2.69 8.69
C PHE A 144 8.45 2.72 8.95
N SER A 145 9.16 1.63 8.68
CA SER A 145 10.61 1.56 8.84
C SER A 145 11.35 2.55 7.95
N LYS A 146 10.83 2.77 6.73
CA LYS A 146 11.40 3.71 5.76
C LYS A 146 11.08 5.16 6.09
N ASP A 147 9.92 5.40 6.69
CA ASP A 147 9.48 6.75 7.08
C ASP A 147 9.97 7.16 8.48
N TYR A 148 10.49 6.20 9.26
CA TYR A 148 10.83 6.39 10.67
C TYR A 148 11.72 7.60 10.94
N ASP A 149 12.80 7.80 10.19
CA ASP A 149 13.73 8.91 10.47
C ASP A 149 13.08 10.27 10.17
N THR A 150 12.22 10.34 9.15
CA THR A 150 11.44 11.54 8.81
C THR A 150 10.43 11.84 9.91
N LEU A 151 9.70 10.82 10.37
CA LEU A 151 8.73 10.94 11.46
C LEU A 151 9.40 11.28 12.80
N LYS A 152 10.54 10.65 13.11
CA LYS A 152 11.34 10.95 14.31
C LYS A 152 11.77 12.41 14.33
N ASN A 153 12.25 12.94 13.19
CA ASN A 153 12.60 14.34 13.09
C ASN A 153 11.36 15.23 13.23
N TYR A 154 10.25 14.87 12.59
CA TYR A 154 8.98 15.59 12.68
C TYR A 154 8.52 15.73 14.15
N PHE A 155 8.57 14.66 14.94
CA PHE A 155 8.17 14.69 16.35
C PHE A 155 9.23 15.16 17.35
N SER A 156 10.47 15.43 16.90
CA SER A 156 11.56 15.88 17.79
C SER A 156 11.32 17.26 18.42
N THR A 157 10.46 18.08 17.83
CA THR A 157 10.14 19.44 18.29
C THR A 157 8.86 19.51 19.12
N GLY A 158 8.32 18.37 19.57
CA GLY A 158 7.10 18.30 20.38
C GLY A 158 5.82 18.13 19.56
N GLN A 159 4.67 18.36 20.22
CA GLN A 159 3.34 18.13 19.65
C GLN A 159 3.08 19.06 18.47
N ARG A 160 2.54 18.50 17.38
CA ARG A 160 2.22 19.21 16.14
C ARG A 160 0.73 19.13 15.84
N ILE A 161 0.25 20.07 15.04
CA ILE A 161 -1.05 19.98 14.38
C ILE A 161 -0.80 19.29 13.03
N CYS A 162 -1.68 18.38 12.64
CA CYS A 162 -1.58 17.63 11.38
C CYS A 162 -2.97 17.50 10.75
N ASN A 163 -3.02 17.24 9.45
CA ASN A 163 -4.28 16.93 8.78
C ASN A 163 -4.77 15.51 9.10
N SER A 164 -6.04 15.22 8.81
CA SER A 164 -6.66 13.92 9.10
C SER A 164 -5.98 12.74 8.40
N ASN A 165 -5.46 12.94 7.18
CA ASN A 165 -4.81 11.88 6.41
C ASN A 165 -3.46 11.49 7.02
N PHE A 166 -2.66 12.47 7.43
CA PHE A 166 -1.41 12.22 8.13
C PHE A 166 -1.66 11.53 9.47
N LYS A 167 -2.66 11.99 10.23
CA LYS A 167 -3.06 11.34 11.49
C LYS A 167 -3.46 9.89 11.29
N GLN A 168 -4.34 9.61 10.32
CA GLN A 168 -4.78 8.25 10.02
C GLN A 168 -3.60 7.35 9.63
N TYR A 169 -2.71 7.86 8.78
CA TYR A 169 -1.49 7.15 8.40
C TYR A 169 -0.65 6.81 9.62
N LEU A 170 -0.33 7.80 10.45
CA LEU A 170 0.50 7.62 11.65
C LEU A 170 -0.12 6.62 12.63
N ASP A 171 -1.39 6.79 12.96
CA ASP A 171 -2.12 5.93 13.91
C ASP A 171 -2.11 4.46 13.46
N GLU A 172 -2.30 4.22 12.16
CA GLU A 172 -2.29 2.86 11.59
C GLU A 172 -0.90 2.20 11.71
N HIS A 173 0.16 2.95 11.41
CA HIS A 173 1.53 2.41 11.43
C HIS A 173 2.02 2.17 12.88
N ILE A 174 1.70 3.08 13.81
CA ILE A 174 1.99 2.88 15.25
C ILE A 174 1.24 1.66 15.79
N ARG A 175 -0.04 1.49 15.44
CA ARG A 175 -0.84 0.33 15.86
C ARG A 175 -0.21 -0.98 15.40
N ILE A 176 0.14 -1.09 14.12
CA ILE A 176 0.78 -2.29 13.55
C ILE A 176 2.15 -2.53 14.18
N TYR A 177 2.95 -1.48 14.36
CA TYR A 177 4.24 -1.61 15.04
C TYR A 177 4.09 -2.18 16.44
N ASN A 178 3.21 -1.61 17.27
CA ASN A 178 3.01 -2.08 18.65
C ASN A 178 2.47 -3.51 18.69
N GLN A 179 1.54 -3.85 17.80
CA GLN A 179 1.02 -5.21 17.67
C GLN A 179 2.16 -6.22 17.44
N TYR A 180 3.07 -5.96 16.49
CA TYR A 180 4.17 -6.88 16.20
C TYR A 180 5.35 -6.77 17.16
N LYS A 181 5.56 -5.62 17.80
CA LYS A 181 6.45 -5.50 18.95
C LYS A 181 6.03 -6.50 20.04
N ASP A 182 4.75 -6.54 20.37
CA ASP A 182 4.25 -7.43 21.42
C ASP A 182 4.24 -8.90 21.00
N LEU A 183 3.80 -9.20 19.77
CA LEU A 183 3.69 -10.58 19.25
C LEU A 183 5.05 -11.23 18.92
N CYS A 184 6.03 -10.44 18.46
CA CYS A 184 7.31 -10.96 17.98
C CYS A 184 8.41 -10.99 19.05
N ASN A 185 8.05 -10.77 20.32
CA ASN A 185 8.93 -10.85 21.49
C ASN A 185 9.60 -12.22 21.65
N GLU A 186 9.00 -13.29 21.10
CA GLU A 186 9.63 -14.61 21.08
C GLU A 186 10.68 -14.71 19.95
N GLU A 187 11.93 -15.01 20.32
CA GLU A 187 13.06 -15.14 19.38
C GLU A 187 12.76 -16.12 18.23
N LYS A 188 11.93 -17.13 18.47
CA LYS A 188 11.63 -18.22 17.53
C LYS A 188 10.37 -18.04 16.68
N ASN A 189 9.65 -16.91 16.77
CA ASN A 189 8.51 -16.70 15.88
C ASN A 189 9.01 -16.60 14.43
N ARG A 190 8.61 -17.58 13.60
CA ARG A 190 9.00 -17.73 12.18
C ARG A 190 7.92 -17.22 11.21
N GLU A 191 6.85 -16.63 11.72
CA GLU A 191 5.86 -15.99 10.86
C GLU A 191 6.52 -14.89 10.03
N ALA A 192 6.10 -14.78 8.76
CA ALA A 192 6.70 -13.82 7.83
C ALA A 192 6.58 -12.37 8.33
N THR A 193 5.51 -12.05 9.04
CA THR A 193 5.29 -10.76 9.71
C THR A 193 6.33 -10.49 10.79
N CYS A 194 6.66 -11.47 11.63
CA CYS A 194 7.73 -11.33 12.62
C CYS A 194 9.13 -11.30 12.00
N ILE A 195 9.36 -12.04 10.92
CA ILE A 195 10.59 -11.93 10.14
C ILE A 195 10.74 -10.51 9.58
N ALA A 196 9.65 -9.95 9.02
CA ALA A 196 9.62 -8.58 8.52
C ALA A 196 9.87 -7.56 9.64
N PHE A 197 9.17 -7.68 10.78
CA PHE A 197 9.34 -6.80 11.93
C PHE A 197 10.80 -6.77 12.41
N LYS A 198 11.38 -7.95 12.68
CA LYS A 198 12.77 -8.08 13.14
C LYS A 198 13.77 -7.54 12.11
N LYS A 199 13.52 -7.74 10.81
CA LYS A 199 14.36 -7.21 9.72
C LYS A 199 14.32 -5.69 9.68
N TYR A 200 13.13 -5.10 9.71
CA TYR A 200 12.93 -3.67 9.45
C TYR A 200 13.13 -2.78 10.67
N PHE A 201 12.96 -3.34 11.87
CA PHE A 201 13.16 -2.66 13.13
C PHE A 201 14.36 -3.20 13.91
N ALA A 202 15.35 -3.79 13.22
CA ALA A 202 16.59 -4.23 13.85
C ALA A 202 17.26 -3.10 14.66
N GLY A 203 17.44 -3.30 15.97
CA GLY A 203 17.93 -2.28 16.92
C GLY A 203 16.92 -1.17 17.27
N LYS A 204 15.67 -1.30 16.82
CA LYS A 204 14.53 -0.40 17.02
C LYS A 204 13.26 -1.21 17.37
N GLU A 205 13.40 -2.39 17.96
CA GLU A 205 12.28 -3.29 18.26
C GLU A 205 11.46 -2.81 19.46
N ASN A 206 12.06 -1.97 20.32
CA ASN A 206 11.47 -1.48 21.56
C ASN A 206 11.31 0.04 21.57
N LEU A 207 10.92 0.63 20.44
CA LEU A 207 10.62 2.06 20.36
C LEU A 207 9.47 2.41 21.28
N ASP A 208 9.58 3.61 21.83
CA ASP A 208 8.51 4.26 22.55
C ASP A 208 7.91 5.36 21.67
N LEU A 209 6.68 5.15 21.23
CA LEU A 209 5.97 5.99 20.26
C LEU A 209 4.80 6.75 20.89
N HIS A 210 4.63 6.72 22.22
CA HIS A 210 3.49 7.35 22.89
C HIS A 210 3.37 8.86 22.63
N ASN A 211 4.51 9.53 22.39
CA ASN A 211 4.56 10.97 22.10
C ASN A 211 4.38 11.30 20.61
N TRP A 212 4.30 10.31 19.72
CA TRP A 212 4.08 10.53 18.30
C TRP A 212 2.59 10.73 18.05
N THR A 213 2.09 11.88 18.51
CA THR A 213 0.69 12.28 18.39
C THR A 213 0.59 13.66 17.77
N CYS A 214 -0.47 13.89 17.01
CA CYS A 214 -0.77 15.19 16.47
C CYS A 214 -2.27 15.49 16.57
N ASN A 215 -2.59 16.75 16.84
CA ASN A 215 -3.97 17.21 16.92
C ASN A 215 -4.47 17.44 15.50
N SER A 216 -5.68 16.96 15.19
CA SER A 216 -6.35 17.40 13.95
C SER A 216 -6.58 18.90 14.09
N GLY A 217 -6.06 19.69 13.16
CA GLY A 217 -6.58 21.05 13.00
C GLY A 217 -8.09 20.93 12.76
N GLU A 218 -8.91 21.70 13.47
CA GLU A 218 -10.30 21.83 13.06
C GLU A 218 -10.30 22.35 11.62
N ASN A 219 -11.02 21.68 10.71
CA ASN A 219 -11.26 22.22 9.38
C ASN A 219 -11.91 23.60 9.54
N THR A 220 -11.15 24.66 9.30
CA THR A 220 -11.60 26.06 9.37
C THR A 220 -12.70 26.37 8.34
N ASP A 221 -13.03 25.44 7.45
CA ASP A 221 -14.21 25.51 6.57
C ASP A 221 -15.51 25.77 7.37
N ARG A 222 -15.57 25.31 8.62
CA ARG A 222 -16.71 25.58 9.51
C ARG A 222 -16.69 26.97 10.15
N LEU A 223 -15.53 27.61 10.27
CA LEU A 223 -15.40 28.95 10.83
C LEU A 223 -15.70 30.02 9.76
N ALA A 224 -15.31 29.79 8.50
CA ALA A 224 -15.71 30.65 7.38
C ALA A 224 -17.24 30.68 7.17
N SER A 225 -17.95 29.59 7.53
CA SER A 225 -19.42 29.53 7.47
C SER A 225 -20.11 30.22 8.65
N ARG A 226 -19.37 30.57 9.72
CA ARG A 226 -19.93 31.12 10.96
C ARG A 226 -19.73 32.64 11.09
N GLU A 227 -18.80 33.22 10.32
CA GLU A 227 -18.56 34.67 10.26
C GLU A 227 -19.45 35.39 9.22
N GLY A 228 -20.23 34.65 8.42
CA GLY A 228 -21.15 35.21 7.41
C GLY A 228 -22.57 35.56 7.88
N ASN A 229 -22.95 35.22 9.11
CA ASN A 229 -24.34 35.34 9.58
C ASN A 229 -24.49 36.28 10.78
N HIS A 230 -23.96 37.50 10.67
CA HIS A 230 -24.26 38.57 11.61
C HIS A 230 -24.86 39.77 10.87
N GLU A 231 -26.17 39.71 10.57
CA GLU A 231 -27.08 40.86 10.58
C GLU A 231 -28.54 40.38 10.57
N ASN A 232 -29.35 41.05 11.41
CA ASN A 232 -30.68 40.70 11.89
C ASN A 232 -31.79 40.71 10.81
N LEU A 233 -32.87 39.94 11.03
CA LEU A 233 -34.22 40.45 11.37
C LEU A 233 -35.27 39.31 11.48
N ASP A 234 -35.94 39.31 12.64
CA ASP A 234 -37.34 38.95 12.96
C ASP A 234 -37.88 37.50 12.87
N GLU A 235 -38.36 37.01 14.02
CA GLU A 235 -39.38 35.96 14.24
C GLU A 235 -40.72 36.66 14.64
N PRO A 236 -41.88 35.99 14.79
CA PRO A 236 -42.29 34.63 14.37
C PRO A 236 -43.70 34.58 13.73
N SER A 237 -44.05 33.48 13.04
CA SER A 237 -45.42 32.95 13.14
C SER A 237 -45.53 31.45 12.82
N GLU A 238 -45.97 30.75 13.86
CA GLU A 238 -46.47 29.39 14.06
C GLU A 238 -47.42 28.85 12.98
N PHE A 239 -47.36 27.54 12.68
CA PHE A 239 -48.46 26.56 12.84
C PHE A 239 -48.05 25.15 12.32
N GLU A 240 -48.06 24.17 13.25
CA GLU A 240 -48.59 22.79 13.22
C GLU A 240 -48.32 21.82 12.02
N VAL A 241 -48.15 20.49 12.14
CA VAL A 241 -48.19 19.46 13.19
C VAL A 241 -47.63 18.15 12.59
N VAL A 242 -46.76 17.47 13.35
CA VAL A 242 -46.63 16.01 13.64
C VAL A 242 -47.07 14.95 12.58
N HIS A 243 -46.15 14.04 12.20
CA HIS A 243 -46.20 12.64 12.66
C HIS A 243 -44.93 11.80 12.40
N LYS A 244 -44.49 11.16 13.49
CA LYS A 244 -43.48 10.12 13.61
C LYS A 244 -44.19 8.77 13.74
N VAL A 245 -43.86 7.77 12.91
CA VAL A 245 -43.88 6.31 13.22
C VAL A 245 -42.92 5.65 12.22
N GLU A 246 -41.70 5.24 12.60
CA GLU A 246 -41.26 4.03 13.30
C GLU A 246 -40.99 2.80 12.40
N VAL A 247 -39.90 2.14 12.78
CA VAL A 247 -39.08 1.16 12.07
C VAL A 247 -39.66 -0.25 12.21
N LYS A 248 -39.47 -1.11 11.20
CA LYS A 248 -39.53 -2.57 11.37
C LYS A 248 -38.36 -3.26 10.68
N GLU A 249 -37.46 -3.80 11.49
CA GLU A 249 -36.50 -4.83 11.14
C GLU A 249 -37.21 -6.15 10.80
N LYS A 250 -36.62 -6.93 9.89
CA LYS A 250 -36.81 -8.39 9.82
C LYS A 250 -35.47 -9.05 9.49
N SER A 251 -35.03 -9.89 10.41
CA SER A 251 -34.03 -10.93 10.24
C SER A 251 -34.57 -12.10 9.40
N GLN A 252 -33.68 -12.80 8.70
CA GLN A 252 -33.92 -14.16 8.22
C GLN A 252 -32.72 -15.03 8.57
N GLU A 253 -32.98 -16.06 9.38
CA GLU A 253 -32.17 -17.27 9.55
C GLU A 253 -32.39 -18.19 8.34
N GLU A 254 -31.34 -18.88 7.90
CA GLU A 254 -31.47 -20.07 7.06
C GLU A 254 -30.58 -21.22 7.56
N THR A 255 -31.11 -22.41 7.31
CA THR A 255 -31.00 -23.62 8.12
C THR A 255 -29.93 -24.59 7.62
N LEU A 256 -29.31 -25.27 8.58
CA LEU A 256 -28.40 -26.40 8.47
C LEU A 256 -29.03 -27.64 7.79
N ARG A 257 -28.34 -28.24 6.81
CA ARG A 257 -28.44 -29.68 6.46
C ARG A 257 -27.07 -30.26 6.09
N THR A 258 -26.74 -31.36 6.75
CA THR A 258 -25.56 -32.23 6.63
C THR A 258 -25.67 -33.21 5.45
N GLY A 259 -24.53 -33.64 4.92
CA GLY A 259 -24.38 -34.78 3.99
C GLY A 259 -22.89 -35.05 3.68
N GLU A 260 -22.45 -36.28 3.92
CA GLU A 260 -21.08 -36.78 4.07
C GLU A 260 -20.29 -37.08 2.79
N GLU A 261 -18.96 -37.13 2.98
CA GLU A 261 -17.92 -38.00 2.41
C GLU A 261 -17.62 -38.08 0.89
N GLY A 262 -16.32 -37.92 0.59
CA GLY A 262 -15.69 -38.32 -0.68
C GLY A 262 -14.22 -37.90 -0.70
N GLY A 263 -13.33 -38.76 -0.21
CA GLY A 263 -11.88 -38.54 -0.27
C GLY A 263 -11.35 -38.51 -1.71
N PHE A 264 -10.42 -37.61 -1.99
CA PHE A 264 -9.60 -37.68 -3.19
C PHE A 264 -8.15 -37.31 -2.85
N THR A 265 -7.32 -38.32 -2.72
CA THR A 265 -5.86 -38.21 -2.78
C THR A 265 -5.47 -38.01 -4.25
N GLY A 266 -4.84 -36.87 -4.56
CA GLY A 266 -4.45 -36.54 -5.92
C GLY A 266 -3.16 -35.73 -5.94
N SER A 267 -2.04 -36.45 -6.06
CA SER A 267 -0.72 -35.95 -6.45
C SER A 267 -0.80 -35.04 -7.68
N ILE A 268 -0.10 -33.90 -7.65
CA ILE A 268 0.34 -33.22 -8.88
C ILE A 268 1.85 -32.93 -8.76
N PHE A 269 2.64 -33.82 -9.35
CA PHE A 269 3.87 -33.44 -10.02
C PHE A 269 3.54 -33.25 -11.51
N THR A 270 4.02 -32.16 -12.12
CA THR A 270 4.96 -32.23 -13.26
C THR A 270 5.35 -30.84 -13.75
N ASN A 271 6.66 -30.73 -14.02
CA ASN A 271 7.37 -29.61 -14.62
C ASN A 271 6.77 -29.19 -15.96
N PHE A 272 6.56 -27.90 -16.18
CA PHE A 272 6.50 -27.35 -17.53
C PHE A 272 7.91 -26.92 -17.95
N ASN A 273 8.55 -27.75 -18.79
CA ASN A 273 9.66 -27.34 -19.63
C ASN A 273 9.12 -26.34 -20.67
N VAL A 274 9.58 -25.09 -20.60
CA VAL A 274 9.41 -24.13 -21.69
C VAL A 274 10.61 -24.29 -22.62
N ASP A 275 10.36 -24.88 -23.79
CA ASP A 275 11.34 -25.04 -24.86
C ASP A 275 11.46 -23.71 -25.62
N ILE A 276 12.52 -22.95 -25.34
CA ILE A 276 12.87 -21.74 -26.08
C ILE A 276 13.77 -22.15 -27.24
N ARG A 277 13.24 -22.13 -28.47
CA ARG A 277 14.05 -22.26 -29.69
C ARG A 277 15.07 -21.12 -29.75
N HIS A 278 16.34 -21.45 -29.58
CA HIS A 278 17.44 -20.56 -29.93
C HIS A 278 17.53 -20.47 -31.46
N SER A 279 17.37 -19.25 -31.99
CA SER A 279 17.73 -18.89 -33.36
C SER A 279 19.25 -18.83 -33.46
N GLU A 280 19.84 -19.72 -34.26
CA GLU A 280 21.27 -19.74 -34.61
C GLU A 280 21.68 -18.44 -35.34
N LEU A 281 22.58 -17.66 -34.75
CA LEU A 281 23.37 -16.66 -35.46
C LEU A 281 24.66 -17.35 -35.95
N ARG A 282 24.71 -17.68 -37.24
CA ARG A 282 25.95 -18.04 -37.93
C ARG A 282 26.81 -16.79 -38.10
N SER A 283 27.96 -16.74 -37.42
CA SER A 283 29.05 -15.84 -37.79
C SER A 283 29.92 -16.54 -38.84
N ASN A 284 29.83 -16.09 -40.09
CA ASN A 284 30.91 -16.27 -41.06
C ASN A 284 31.94 -15.15 -40.80
N ILE A 285 33.18 -15.54 -40.54
CA ILE A 285 34.34 -14.65 -40.67
C ILE A 285 35.29 -15.39 -41.61
N ASP A 286 35.53 -14.77 -42.77
CA ASP A 286 36.65 -15.04 -43.66
C ASP A 286 37.97 -14.54 -43.05
#